data_AF-A0A938SHZ7-F1
#
_entry.id   AF-A0A938SHZ7-F1
#
_cell.length_a   1.000
_cell.length_b   1.000
_cell.length_c   1.000
_cell.angle_alpha   90.00
_cell.angle_beta   90.00
_cell.angle_gamma   90.00
#
_symmetry.space_group_name_H-M   'P 1'
#
loop_
_entity.id
_entity.type
_entity.pdbx_description
1 polymer ?
#
loop_
_entity_poly.entity_id
_entity_poly.type
_entity_poly.pdbx_seq_one_letter_code
_entity_poly.pdbx_strand_id
1 'polypeptide(L)'
;KRLPTHLHGKQRLNHGKPPTFQVEFPTDGEFSILVEKVGVDSHLEITIDGQPAGSWELPTKDQPGSELDPKWKIWFCTYNRLFSVPVPAGKHTIRVANVKDNVSWIRVSEYRLSKYARDDFFGHATGRVGRFQTLEMAVDVDATYANPYDPADISLCAYFTSPSGKIDRVAAFFNQDFDLAGSALTPRQGPAWKIRYTPSEVGQYTCLVCLDDGNGLARSGERRFTCEPSSAKGFVRVSPKDPRHLAHDDGSPFFILGVSGWLPQSLAEIDKQFQLQQQNGQNYAFFPTFQWGELRTWPLVYSQFALWRMDWILSCAERHGIHLQFFDDEMRRGPFADKAFDRANGGPCESVESVCTNGTARAMSRNLVRQLAARYAHSPNLLLYGFGDEVSFRKPEPLLFSWVQEMVDE
;
A
#
# COMPACT_ATOMS: atom_id res chain seq x y z
N LYS A 1 -15.64 14.98 7.06
CA LYS A 1 -17.05 15.30 6.70
C LYS A 1 -17.34 14.71 5.32
N ARG A 2 -18.48 14.04 5.11
CA ARG A 2 -18.86 13.49 3.80
C ARG A 2 -19.14 14.64 2.81
N LEU A 3 -18.60 14.57 1.60
CA LEU A 3 -18.84 15.59 0.57
C LEU A 3 -20.31 15.55 0.08
N PRO A 4 -20.88 16.67 -0.37
CA PRO A 4 -22.25 16.71 -0.87
C PRO A 4 -22.38 15.87 -2.14
N THR A 5 -23.33 14.94 -2.15
CA THR A 5 -23.67 14.14 -3.34
C THR A 5 -24.72 14.81 -4.23
N HIS A 6 -25.29 15.93 -3.78
CA HIS A 6 -26.26 16.72 -4.53
C HIS A 6 -25.89 18.22 -4.46
N LEU A 7 -25.85 18.87 -5.63
CA LEU A 7 -25.73 20.32 -5.77
C LEU A 7 -27.13 20.87 -6.05
N HIS A 8 -27.75 21.50 -5.05
CA HIS A 8 -29.09 22.06 -5.17
C HIS A 8 -29.06 23.46 -5.78
N GLY A 9 -30.12 23.79 -6.53
CA GLY A 9 -30.39 25.16 -6.95
C GLY A 9 -30.64 26.09 -5.76
N LYS A 10 -30.58 27.41 -5.99
CA LYS A 10 -30.54 28.44 -4.93
C LYS A 10 -31.76 28.40 -3.99
N GLN A 11 -32.91 27.91 -4.45
CA GLN A 11 -34.13 27.81 -3.63
C GLN A 11 -34.10 26.63 -2.63
N ARG A 12 -33.11 25.74 -2.71
CA ARG A 12 -32.96 24.56 -1.82
C ARG A 12 -31.62 24.50 -1.09
N LEU A 13 -30.95 25.63 -0.88
CA LEU A 13 -29.67 25.69 -0.15
C LEU A 13 -29.75 25.18 1.30
N ASN A 14 -30.95 25.17 1.90
CA ASN A 14 -31.19 24.57 3.22
C ASN A 14 -30.98 23.04 3.24
N HIS A 15 -31.00 22.38 2.07
CA HIS A 15 -30.72 20.94 1.92
C HIS A 15 -29.24 20.63 1.70
N GLY A 16 -28.40 21.65 1.52
CA GLY A 16 -26.96 21.49 1.31
C GLY A 16 -26.35 22.72 0.66
N LYS A 17 -25.34 23.30 1.31
CA LYS A 17 -24.57 24.39 0.71
C LYS A 17 -23.62 23.84 -0.37
N PRO A 18 -23.41 24.57 -1.47
CA PRO A 18 -22.39 24.24 -2.46
C PRO A 18 -21.03 24.01 -1.80
N PRO A 19 -20.32 22.91 -2.11
CA PRO A 19 -19.02 22.65 -1.53
C PRO A 19 -18.00 23.70 -1.99
N THR A 20 -17.12 24.06 -1.06
CA THR A 20 -15.95 24.89 -1.32
C THR A 20 -14.73 24.15 -0.78
N PHE A 21 -13.71 24.02 -1.63
CA PHE A 21 -12.47 23.31 -1.36
C PHE A 21 -11.36 24.35 -1.22
N GLN A 22 -10.58 24.22 -0.15
CA GLN A 22 -9.31 24.95 0.03
C GLN A 22 -8.20 23.96 -0.34
N VAL A 23 -7.42 24.27 -1.37
CA VAL A 23 -6.50 23.33 -2.00
C VAL A 23 -5.16 23.99 -2.30
N GLU A 24 -4.09 23.21 -2.32
CA GLU A 24 -2.76 23.63 -2.77
C GLU A 24 -2.27 22.66 -3.84
N PHE A 25 -2.17 23.13 -5.08
CA PHE A 25 -1.66 22.38 -6.21
C PHE A 25 -0.14 22.61 -6.29
N PRO A 26 0.73 21.61 -6.05
CA PRO A 26 2.18 21.79 -6.13
C PRO A 26 2.68 22.05 -7.57
N THR A 27 1.90 21.66 -8.57
CA THR A 27 2.11 21.91 -10.00
C THR A 27 0.75 22.09 -10.67
N ASP A 28 0.71 22.66 -11.88
CA ASP A 28 -0.51 22.71 -12.68
C ASP A 28 -1.20 21.34 -12.78
N GLY A 29 -2.48 21.32 -12.44
CA GLY A 29 -3.34 20.14 -12.40
C GLY A 29 -4.74 20.45 -12.92
N GLU A 30 -5.70 19.63 -12.51
CA GLU A 30 -7.08 19.67 -12.93
C GLU A 30 -7.98 19.38 -11.72
N PHE A 31 -9.11 20.08 -11.67
CA PHE A 31 -10.22 19.76 -10.79
C PHE A 31 -11.39 19.25 -11.65
N SER A 32 -11.92 18.08 -11.30
CA SER A 32 -12.93 17.39 -12.10
C SER A 32 -14.07 16.89 -11.22
N ILE A 33 -15.28 16.84 -11.76
CA ILE A 33 -16.43 16.25 -11.06
C ILE A 33 -17.18 15.27 -11.96
N LEU A 34 -17.61 14.15 -11.37
CA LEU A 34 -18.43 13.16 -12.06
C LEU A 34 -19.90 13.45 -11.79
N VAL A 35 -20.62 13.91 -12.82
CA VAL A 35 -22.06 14.16 -12.76
C VAL A 35 -22.80 12.91 -13.24
N GLU A 36 -23.53 12.27 -12.32
CA GLU A 36 -24.28 11.04 -12.61
C GLU A 36 -25.64 11.33 -13.22
N LYS A 37 -26.46 12.14 -12.51
CA LYS A 37 -27.86 12.39 -12.87
C LYS A 37 -28.24 13.82 -12.55
N VAL A 38 -29.10 14.39 -13.37
CA VAL A 38 -29.43 15.82 -13.34
C VAL A 38 -30.94 16.02 -13.39
N GLY A 39 -31.42 16.94 -12.55
CA GLY A 39 -32.79 17.46 -12.60
C GLY A 39 -32.97 18.58 -13.62
N VAL A 40 -34.21 18.77 -14.07
CA VAL A 40 -34.59 19.79 -15.07
C VAL A 40 -33.98 21.16 -14.78
N ASP A 41 -33.53 21.86 -15.82
CA ASP A 41 -32.99 23.23 -15.74
C ASP A 41 -31.84 23.37 -14.73
N SER A 42 -30.82 22.50 -14.84
CA SER A 42 -29.61 22.58 -14.00
C SER A 42 -28.45 23.20 -14.76
N HIS A 43 -27.59 23.92 -14.02
CA HIS A 43 -26.41 24.57 -14.57
C HIS A 43 -25.24 24.39 -13.62
N LEU A 44 -24.24 23.63 -14.04
CA LEU A 44 -23.02 23.40 -13.26
C LEU A 44 -22.03 24.54 -13.47
N GLU A 45 -21.55 25.13 -12.37
CA GLU A 45 -20.44 26.08 -12.40
C GLU A 45 -19.34 25.66 -11.43
N ILE A 46 -18.09 25.74 -11.91
CA ILE A 46 -16.88 25.60 -11.10
C ILE A 46 -16.15 26.95 -11.14
N THR A 47 -15.83 27.47 -9.96
CA THR A 47 -15.08 28.72 -9.78
C THR A 47 -13.77 28.43 -9.06
N ILE A 48 -12.70 29.11 -9.46
CA ILE A 48 -11.37 29.09 -8.82
C ILE A 48 -11.07 30.52 -8.38
N ASP A 49 -10.80 30.71 -7.08
CA ASP A 49 -10.53 32.02 -6.47
C ASP A 49 -11.60 33.08 -6.78
N GLY A 50 -12.85 32.62 -6.84
CA GLY A 50 -14.01 33.45 -7.14
C GLY A 50 -14.19 33.78 -8.63
N GLN A 51 -13.31 33.32 -9.52
CA GLN A 51 -13.44 33.48 -10.96
C GLN A 51 -14.03 32.23 -11.62
N PRO A 52 -14.94 32.34 -12.62
CA PRO A 52 -15.44 31.19 -13.36
C PRO A 52 -14.31 30.45 -14.08
N ALA A 53 -14.17 29.15 -13.81
CA ALA A 53 -13.21 28.27 -14.47
C ALA A 53 -13.89 27.28 -15.43
N GLY A 54 -15.17 26.97 -15.20
CA GLY A 54 -15.97 26.13 -16.08
C GLY A 54 -17.47 26.32 -15.80
N SER A 55 -18.29 26.29 -16.85
CA SER A 55 -19.72 26.56 -16.78
C SER A 55 -20.47 25.77 -17.85
N TRP A 56 -21.42 24.94 -17.44
CA TRP A 56 -22.15 24.03 -18.34
C TRP A 56 -23.64 24.00 -18.03
N GLU A 57 -24.45 24.27 -19.06
CA GLU A 57 -25.86 23.94 -19.02
C GLU A 57 -26.03 22.43 -19.17
N LEU A 58 -26.90 21.85 -18.35
CA LEU A 58 -27.16 20.41 -18.32
C LEU A 58 -28.62 20.14 -18.71
N PRO A 59 -28.95 20.16 -20.02
CA PRO A 59 -30.31 19.88 -20.48
C PRO A 59 -30.75 18.47 -20.09
N THR A 60 -32.02 18.28 -19.76
CA THR A 60 -32.55 16.96 -19.38
C THR A 60 -33.53 16.37 -20.37
N LYS A 61 -33.98 17.16 -21.35
CA LYS A 61 -34.89 16.73 -22.40
C LYS A 61 -34.08 16.44 -23.67
N ASP A 62 -34.51 15.42 -24.42
CA ASP A 62 -33.96 15.05 -25.72
C ASP A 62 -32.46 14.71 -25.68
N GLN A 63 -31.95 14.32 -24.51
CA GLN A 63 -30.58 13.82 -24.29
C GLN A 63 -30.52 12.30 -24.20
N PRO A 64 -29.40 11.65 -24.58
CA PRO A 64 -29.14 10.26 -24.24
C PRO A 64 -29.20 10.06 -22.72
N GLY A 65 -30.11 9.21 -22.23
CA GLY A 65 -30.34 9.00 -20.79
C GLY A 65 -31.46 9.85 -20.17
N SER A 66 -32.25 10.56 -20.99
CA SER A 66 -33.44 11.29 -20.54
C SER A 66 -34.55 10.34 -20.07
N GLU A 67 -35.16 10.66 -18.94
CA GLU A 67 -36.26 9.93 -18.32
C GLU A 67 -37.34 10.92 -17.87
N LEU A 68 -38.60 10.69 -18.28
CA LEU A 68 -39.73 11.51 -17.86
C LEU A 68 -40.38 10.91 -16.61
N ASP A 69 -40.49 11.70 -15.55
CA ASP A 69 -41.26 11.31 -14.38
C ASP A 69 -42.77 11.34 -14.70
N PRO A 70 -43.47 10.20 -14.62
CA PRO A 70 -44.87 10.12 -15.04
C PRO A 70 -45.81 10.88 -14.08
N LYS A 71 -45.40 11.07 -12.82
CA LYS A 71 -46.18 11.73 -11.76
C LYS A 71 -46.03 13.24 -11.84
N TRP A 72 -44.82 13.74 -12.02
CA TRP A 72 -44.50 15.17 -11.96
C TRP A 72 -44.34 15.83 -13.34
N LYS A 73 -44.32 15.04 -14.42
CA LYS A 73 -44.14 15.52 -15.81
C LYS A 73 -42.86 16.34 -16.01
N ILE A 74 -41.81 16.02 -15.26
CA ILE A 74 -40.47 16.63 -15.34
C ILE A 74 -39.45 15.64 -15.88
N TRP A 75 -38.48 16.16 -16.63
CA TRP A 75 -37.39 15.35 -17.21
C TRP A 75 -36.18 15.32 -16.29
N PHE A 76 -35.62 14.13 -16.10
CA PHE A 76 -34.30 13.89 -15.54
C PHE A 76 -33.38 13.34 -16.63
N CYS A 77 -32.07 13.49 -16.47
CA CYS A 77 -31.13 12.86 -17.41
C CYS A 77 -29.92 12.29 -16.66
N THR A 78 -29.57 11.05 -16.99
CA THR A 78 -28.33 10.40 -16.53
C THR A 78 -27.20 10.79 -17.48
N TYR A 79 -26.18 11.47 -16.94
CA TYR A 79 -25.03 11.97 -17.70
C TYR A 79 -23.80 11.05 -17.59
N ASN A 80 -23.49 10.55 -16.39
CA ASN A 80 -22.26 9.80 -16.08
C ASN A 80 -21.00 10.38 -16.76
N ARG A 81 -20.85 11.71 -16.70
CA ARG A 81 -19.82 12.44 -17.44
C ARG A 81 -18.96 13.26 -16.49
N LEU A 82 -17.65 13.28 -16.78
CA LEU A 82 -16.69 14.11 -16.07
C LEU A 82 -16.70 15.54 -16.64
N PHE A 83 -16.74 16.52 -15.75
CA PHE A 83 -16.59 17.94 -16.07
C PHE A 83 -15.35 18.46 -15.37
N SER A 84 -14.43 19.03 -16.14
CA SER A 84 -13.06 19.32 -15.72
C SER A 84 -12.67 20.77 -15.96
N VAL A 85 -11.85 21.33 -15.08
CA VAL A 85 -11.20 22.64 -15.25
C VAL A 85 -9.72 22.54 -14.89
N PRO A 86 -8.80 23.17 -15.64
CA PRO A 86 -7.41 23.27 -15.24
C PRO A 86 -7.26 24.13 -13.98
N VAL A 87 -6.34 23.75 -13.10
CA VAL A 87 -6.00 24.48 -11.87
C VAL A 87 -4.50 24.75 -11.89
N PRO A 88 -4.06 26.02 -11.91
CA PRO A 88 -2.65 26.37 -11.81
C PRO A 88 -2.00 25.85 -10.53
N ALA A 89 -0.66 25.79 -10.51
CA ALA A 89 0.07 25.59 -9.27
C ALA A 89 -0.19 26.74 -8.28
N GLY A 90 -0.33 26.41 -7.00
CA GLY A 90 -0.54 27.36 -5.92
C GLY A 90 -1.74 27.03 -5.05
N LYS A 91 -2.03 27.94 -4.12
CA LYS A 91 -3.18 27.85 -3.21
C LYS A 91 -4.42 28.40 -3.92
N HIS A 92 -5.49 27.63 -3.92
CA HIS A 92 -6.74 27.98 -4.57
C HIS A 92 -7.95 27.67 -3.70
N THR A 93 -9.00 28.47 -3.87
CA THR A 93 -10.35 28.20 -3.39
C THR A 93 -11.21 27.75 -4.56
N ILE A 94 -11.62 26.48 -4.58
CA ILE A 94 -12.48 25.93 -5.63
C ILE A 94 -13.91 25.81 -5.10
N ARG A 95 -14.90 26.37 -5.79
CA ARG A 95 -16.31 26.23 -5.43
C ARG A 95 -17.10 25.65 -6.60
N VAL A 96 -17.94 24.65 -6.30
CA VAL A 96 -18.77 23.94 -7.27
C VAL A 96 -20.24 24.14 -6.92
N ALA A 97 -21.07 24.57 -7.87
CA ALA A 97 -22.48 24.86 -7.60
C ALA A 97 -23.42 24.53 -8.77
N ASN A 98 -24.67 24.23 -8.43
CA ASN A 98 -25.78 24.46 -9.35
C ASN A 98 -26.22 25.93 -9.22
N VAL A 99 -26.00 26.75 -10.24
CA VAL A 99 -26.18 28.21 -10.14
C VAL A 99 -27.60 28.69 -10.42
N LYS A 100 -28.49 27.79 -10.84
CA LYS A 100 -29.87 28.11 -11.18
C LYS A 100 -30.68 28.47 -9.95
N ASP A 101 -31.52 29.48 -10.09
CA ASP A 101 -32.45 29.91 -9.05
C ASP A 101 -33.75 29.10 -9.10
N ASN A 102 -33.64 27.82 -8.77
CA ASN A 102 -34.75 26.88 -8.78
C ASN A 102 -34.57 25.80 -7.70
N VAL A 103 -35.48 24.85 -7.67
CA VAL A 103 -35.50 23.70 -6.75
C VAL A 103 -34.79 22.46 -7.28
N SER A 104 -34.10 22.58 -8.43
CA SER A 104 -33.46 21.46 -9.12
C SER A 104 -32.17 21.00 -8.42
N TRP A 105 -31.55 19.96 -8.96
CA TRP A 105 -30.38 19.34 -8.37
C TRP A 105 -29.48 18.66 -9.41
N ILE A 106 -28.19 18.61 -9.12
CA ILE A 106 -27.19 17.83 -9.85
C ILE A 106 -26.65 16.78 -8.89
N ARG A 107 -26.73 15.50 -9.23
CA ARG A 107 -26.14 14.42 -8.43
C ARG A 107 -24.70 14.19 -8.86
N VAL A 108 -23.80 14.31 -7.89
CA VAL A 108 -22.36 14.16 -8.04
C VAL A 108 -21.93 12.94 -7.24
N SER A 109 -21.25 12.00 -7.89
CA SER A 109 -20.68 10.84 -7.20
C SER A 109 -19.24 11.05 -6.79
N GLU A 110 -18.53 11.93 -7.48
CA GLU A 110 -17.09 12.07 -7.30
C GLU A 110 -16.61 13.49 -7.55
N TYR A 111 -15.63 13.92 -6.74
CA TYR A 111 -14.83 15.12 -6.94
C TYR A 111 -13.37 14.66 -7.03
N ARG A 112 -12.67 14.99 -8.12
CA ARG A 112 -11.30 14.61 -8.39
C ARG A 112 -10.41 15.84 -8.41
N LEU A 113 -9.22 15.71 -7.82
CA LEU A 113 -8.16 16.70 -7.90
C LEU A 113 -6.90 15.99 -8.37
N SER A 114 -6.50 16.22 -9.62
CA SER A 114 -5.28 15.61 -10.14
C SER A 114 -4.07 16.26 -9.48
N LYS A 115 -3.02 15.49 -9.17
CA LYS A 115 -1.74 16.03 -8.66
C LYS A 115 -1.87 16.87 -7.37
N TYR A 116 -2.95 16.66 -6.62
CA TYR A 116 -3.22 17.29 -5.33
C TYR A 116 -2.69 16.41 -4.19
N ALA A 117 -2.07 17.02 -3.17
CA ALA A 117 -1.61 16.33 -1.96
C ALA A 117 -2.37 16.85 -0.74
N ARG A 118 -2.98 15.98 0.07
CA ARG A 118 -3.44 16.35 1.43
C ARG A 118 -2.25 16.40 2.38
N ASP A 119 -2.22 17.35 3.30
CA ASP A 119 -1.20 17.41 4.36
C ASP A 119 -1.32 16.30 5.42
N ASP A 120 -2.35 15.45 5.34
CA ASP A 120 -2.68 14.47 6.38
C ASP A 120 -2.13 13.05 6.11
N PHE A 121 -1.31 12.88 5.05
CA PHE A 121 -0.76 11.60 4.61
C PHE A 121 0.18 10.88 5.58
N PHE A 122 0.42 11.37 6.80
CA PHE A 122 1.43 10.81 7.70
C PHE A 122 0.85 10.60 9.10
N GLY A 123 0.75 9.33 9.51
CA GLY A 123 0.77 9.00 10.94
C GLY A 123 2.04 9.56 11.59
N HIS A 124 1.95 9.97 12.85
CA HIS A 124 2.99 10.69 13.61
C HIS A 124 4.40 10.08 13.49
N ALA A 125 5.17 10.45 12.45
CA ALA A 125 6.61 10.39 12.50
C ALA A 125 7.03 11.53 13.43
N THR A 126 7.52 11.19 14.63
CA THR A 126 8.42 12.10 15.33
C THR A 126 9.45 12.53 14.30
N GLY A 127 9.73 13.83 14.12
CA GLY A 127 10.69 14.30 13.11
C GLY A 127 12.14 13.82 13.32
N ARG A 128 12.33 12.75 14.11
CA ARG A 128 13.55 12.12 14.60
C ARG A 128 13.34 10.60 14.65
N VAL A 129 14.35 9.84 14.22
CA VAL A 129 14.44 8.38 14.28
C VAL A 129 15.91 7.99 14.49
N GLY A 130 16.20 6.93 15.26
CA GLY A 130 17.58 6.48 15.42
C GLY A 130 18.11 5.77 14.17
N ARG A 131 19.42 5.85 13.92
CA ARG A 131 20.08 5.07 12.86
C ARG A 131 19.75 3.59 13.01
N PHE A 132 19.39 2.93 11.91
CA PHE A 132 18.95 1.54 11.86
C PHE A 132 17.67 1.22 12.67
N GLN A 133 16.91 2.22 13.10
CA GLN A 133 15.55 2.02 13.62
C GLN A 133 14.52 2.22 12.52
N THR A 134 13.41 1.51 12.62
CA THR A 134 12.32 1.59 11.64
C THR A 134 11.56 2.91 11.77
N LEU A 135 11.46 3.64 10.66
CA LEU A 135 10.46 4.68 10.42
C LEU A 135 9.27 4.03 9.70
N GLU A 136 8.12 3.92 10.39
CA GLU A 136 6.85 3.50 9.78
C GLU A 136 5.98 4.73 9.48
N MET A 137 5.45 4.79 8.26
CA MET A 137 4.55 5.84 7.80
C MET A 137 3.26 5.19 7.31
N ALA A 138 2.13 5.59 7.89
CA ALA A 138 0.82 5.33 7.33
C ALA A 138 0.56 6.28 6.15
N VAL A 139 -0.07 5.80 5.07
CA VAL A 139 -0.43 6.62 3.90
C VAL A 139 -1.93 6.50 3.65
N ASP A 140 -2.62 7.63 3.57
CA ASP A 140 -4.07 7.69 3.33
C ASP A 140 -4.37 7.85 1.84
N VAL A 141 -4.57 6.75 1.12
CA VAL A 141 -4.70 6.74 -0.34
C VAL A 141 -6.15 6.98 -0.77
N ASP A 142 -6.38 8.07 -1.50
CA ASP A 142 -7.67 8.39 -2.16
C ASP A 142 -7.61 7.98 -3.64
N ALA A 143 -7.63 6.67 -3.89
CA ALA A 143 -7.59 6.09 -5.24
C ALA A 143 -8.53 4.88 -5.33
N THR A 144 -9.02 4.61 -6.54
CA THR A 144 -9.83 3.41 -6.83
C THR A 144 -8.97 2.38 -7.54
N TYR A 145 -8.89 1.18 -6.98
CA TYR A 145 -8.14 0.04 -7.52
C TYR A 145 -8.90 -1.26 -7.22
N ALA A 146 -8.73 -2.28 -8.07
CA ALA A 146 -9.37 -3.57 -7.87
C ALA A 146 -8.53 -4.52 -7.01
N ASN A 147 -7.21 -4.47 -7.18
CA ASN A 147 -6.24 -5.31 -6.52
C ASN A 147 -5.11 -4.47 -5.90
N PRO A 148 -5.08 -4.29 -4.57
CA PRO A 148 -4.03 -3.52 -3.90
C PRO A 148 -2.64 -4.16 -3.92
N TYR A 149 -2.51 -5.39 -4.43
CA TYR A 149 -1.25 -6.13 -4.45
C TYR A 149 -0.64 -6.21 -5.86
N ASP A 150 -1.33 -5.69 -6.88
CA ASP A 150 -0.82 -5.65 -8.24
C ASP A 150 -0.29 -4.23 -8.55
N PRO A 151 1.03 -4.06 -8.73
CA PRO A 151 1.59 -2.75 -9.05
C PRO A 151 1.17 -2.20 -10.41
N ALA A 152 0.56 -3.01 -11.29
CA ALA A 152 -0.05 -2.53 -12.53
C ALA A 152 -1.44 -1.90 -12.32
N ASP A 153 -2.10 -2.18 -11.20
CA ASP A 153 -3.38 -1.57 -10.80
C ASP A 153 -3.13 -0.38 -9.87
N ILE A 154 -2.31 -0.57 -8.83
CA ILE A 154 -1.87 0.51 -7.96
C ILE A 154 -0.45 0.29 -7.43
N SER A 155 0.40 1.31 -7.61
CA SER A 155 1.77 1.33 -7.10
C SER A 155 2.02 2.60 -6.30
N LEU A 156 2.33 2.42 -5.02
CA LEU A 156 2.73 3.49 -4.12
C LEU A 156 4.20 3.29 -3.70
N CYS A 157 5.05 4.31 -3.87
CA CYS A 157 6.47 4.25 -3.54
C CYS A 157 6.91 5.53 -2.82
N ALA A 158 7.70 5.40 -1.77
CA ALA A 158 8.46 6.52 -1.20
C ALA A 158 9.86 6.60 -1.80
N TYR A 159 10.35 7.83 -1.93
CA TYR A 159 11.73 8.15 -2.26
C TYR A 159 12.34 8.90 -1.08
N PHE A 160 13.35 8.30 -0.46
CA PHE A 160 14.10 8.85 0.66
C PHE A 160 15.44 9.36 0.18
N THR A 161 15.72 10.65 0.38
CA THR A 161 17.04 11.22 0.10
C THR A 161 17.82 11.34 1.40
N SER A 162 18.98 10.67 1.47
CA SER A 162 19.87 10.68 2.63
C SER A 162 20.71 11.97 2.71
N PRO A 163 21.39 12.22 3.84
CA PRO A 163 22.29 13.37 4.00
C PRO A 163 23.41 13.44 2.95
N SER A 164 23.86 12.28 2.44
CA SER A 164 24.85 12.22 1.35
C SER A 164 24.25 12.45 -0.04
N GLY A 165 22.93 12.56 -0.17
CA GLY A 165 22.21 12.69 -1.44
C GLY A 165 21.84 11.35 -2.09
N LYS A 166 22.11 10.21 -1.43
CA LYS A 166 21.66 8.89 -1.91
C LYS A 166 20.14 8.84 -1.88
N ILE A 167 19.54 8.31 -2.95
CA ILE A 167 18.09 8.13 -3.05
C ILE A 167 17.76 6.64 -2.91
N ASP A 168 17.00 6.28 -1.88
CA ASP A 168 16.41 4.96 -1.71
C ASP A 168 14.93 5.01 -2.15
N ARG A 169 14.54 4.09 -3.04
CA ARG A 169 13.13 3.87 -3.42
C ARG A 169 12.59 2.69 -2.61
N VAL A 170 11.46 2.91 -1.94
CA VAL A 170 10.81 1.90 -1.09
C VAL A 170 9.35 1.79 -1.48
N ALA A 171 8.89 0.58 -1.80
CA ALA A 171 7.47 0.34 -2.06
C ALA A 171 6.66 0.42 -0.77
N ALA A 172 5.46 0.98 -0.85
CA ALA A 172 4.44 0.81 0.17
C ALA A 172 3.80 -0.58 0.05
N PHE A 173 3.14 -1.01 1.12
CA PHE A 173 2.38 -2.26 1.15
C PHE A 173 0.97 -2.05 1.68
N PHE A 174 0.04 -2.84 1.16
CA PHE A 174 -1.33 -2.87 1.66
C PHE A 174 -1.40 -3.66 2.98
N ASN A 175 -2.16 -3.12 3.93
CA ASN A 175 -2.13 -3.51 5.32
C ASN A 175 -3.53 -3.50 5.95
N GLN A 176 -3.76 -4.45 6.85
CA GLN A 176 -4.82 -4.42 7.85
C GLN A 176 -4.19 -4.64 9.22
N ASP A 177 -4.39 -3.70 10.14
CA ASP A 177 -3.98 -3.86 11.53
C ASP A 177 -5.02 -4.67 12.31
N PHE A 178 -4.58 -5.36 13.37
CA PHE A 178 -5.45 -6.15 14.23
C PHE A 178 -5.19 -5.84 15.70
N ASP A 179 -6.25 -5.93 16.51
CA ASP A 179 -6.14 -6.04 17.96
C ASP A 179 -6.06 -7.52 18.33
N LEU A 180 -5.09 -7.87 19.17
CA LEU A 180 -4.85 -9.23 19.67
C LEU A 180 -5.45 -9.38 21.08
N ALA A 181 -6.38 -10.31 21.24
CA ALA A 181 -6.92 -10.73 22.53
C ALA A 181 -6.79 -12.25 22.69
N GLY A 182 -5.81 -12.68 23.47
CA GLY A 182 -5.42 -14.10 23.54
C GLY A 182 -4.87 -14.57 22.19
N SER A 183 -5.60 -15.42 21.47
CA SER A 183 -5.28 -15.86 20.10
C SER A 183 -6.19 -15.24 19.03
N ALA A 184 -7.22 -14.48 19.43
CA ALA A 184 -8.17 -13.87 18.52
C ALA A 184 -7.60 -12.57 17.94
N LEU A 185 -7.77 -12.41 16.62
CA LEU A 185 -7.40 -11.21 15.87
C LEU A 185 -8.66 -10.53 15.37
N THR A 186 -8.89 -9.29 15.81
CA THR A 186 -10.02 -8.47 15.36
C THR A 186 -9.49 -7.33 14.49
N PRO A 187 -9.99 -7.14 13.25
CA PRO A 187 -9.56 -6.04 12.40
C PRO A 187 -9.75 -4.68 13.08
N ARG A 188 -8.70 -3.87 13.09
CA ARG A 188 -8.71 -2.50 13.60
C ARG A 188 -8.88 -1.52 12.45
N GLN A 189 -9.77 -0.54 12.59
CA GLN A 189 -9.87 0.53 11.59
C GLN A 189 -8.57 1.34 11.55
N GLY A 190 -8.08 1.63 10.35
CA GLY A 190 -6.82 2.32 10.18
C GLY A 190 -6.45 2.50 8.71
N PRO A 191 -5.30 3.14 8.46
CA PRO A 191 -4.78 3.36 7.11
C PRO A 191 -4.45 2.01 6.46
N ALA A 192 -4.91 1.86 5.22
CA ALA A 192 -4.76 0.62 4.48
C ALA A 192 -3.39 0.48 3.80
N TRP A 193 -2.59 1.54 3.78
CA TRP A 193 -1.25 1.54 3.18
C TRP A 193 -0.20 1.99 4.19
N LYS A 194 0.94 1.30 4.18
CA LYS A 194 2.08 1.61 5.03
C LYS A 194 3.38 1.59 4.24
N ILE A 195 4.34 2.37 4.69
CA ILE A 195 5.72 2.40 4.21
C ILE A 195 6.62 2.22 5.42
N ARG A 196 7.65 1.38 5.31
CA ARG A 196 8.68 1.22 6.34
C ARG A 196 10.05 1.48 5.76
N TYR A 197 10.82 2.32 6.42
CA TYR A 197 12.18 2.67 6.01
C TYR A 197 13.13 2.67 7.20
N THR A 198 14.39 2.32 6.95
CA THR A 198 15.41 2.20 7.98
C THR A 198 16.63 3.03 7.59
N PRO A 199 16.78 4.26 8.10
CA PRO A 199 17.87 5.15 7.73
C PRO A 199 19.21 4.64 8.25
N SER A 200 20.24 4.66 7.41
CA SER A 200 21.59 4.17 7.72
C SER A 200 22.63 5.28 7.94
N GLU A 201 22.29 6.54 7.66
CA GLU A 201 23.20 7.69 7.79
C GLU A 201 22.65 8.67 8.83
N VAL A 202 23.49 9.18 9.72
CA VAL A 202 23.05 10.23 10.66
C VAL A 202 22.94 11.55 9.91
N GLY A 203 21.84 12.29 10.11
CA GLY A 203 21.63 13.61 9.51
C GLY A 203 20.20 13.83 9.04
N GLN A 204 20.00 14.87 8.22
CA GLN A 204 18.69 15.25 7.71
C GLN A 204 18.33 14.46 6.45
N TYR A 205 17.15 13.86 6.44
CA TYR A 205 16.57 13.20 5.27
C TYR A 205 15.42 14.02 4.70
N THR A 206 15.19 13.85 3.40
CA THR A 206 13.92 14.22 2.76
C THR A 206 13.18 12.98 2.28
N CYS A 207 11.85 13.05 2.25
CA CYS A 207 11.01 11.97 1.74
C CYS A 207 9.82 12.53 0.96
N LEU A 208 9.49 11.89 -0.15
CA LEU A 208 8.27 12.12 -0.93
C LEU A 208 7.65 10.77 -1.28
N VAL A 209 6.33 10.75 -1.46
CA VAL A 209 5.59 9.56 -1.86
C VAL A 209 4.99 9.79 -3.24
N CYS A 210 5.13 8.83 -4.14
CA CYS A 210 4.51 8.81 -5.46
C CYS A 210 3.48 7.68 -5.53
N LEU A 211 2.31 8.01 -6.05
CA LEU A 211 1.22 7.09 -6.35
C LEU A 211 1.05 7.03 -7.87
N ASP A 212 0.97 5.82 -8.39
CA ASP A 212 0.51 5.49 -9.74
C ASP A 212 -0.70 4.58 -9.60
N ASP A 213 -1.85 5.01 -10.12
CA ASP A 213 -3.12 4.25 -10.09
C ASP A 213 -3.56 3.80 -11.49
N GLY A 214 -2.62 3.76 -12.44
CA GLY A 214 -2.87 3.44 -13.84
C GLY A 214 -3.60 4.55 -14.62
N ASN A 215 -4.17 5.55 -13.94
CA ASN A 215 -4.85 6.69 -14.53
C ASN A 215 -4.03 7.99 -14.43
N GLY A 216 -3.00 8.00 -13.60
CA GLY A 216 -2.02 9.07 -13.54
C GLY A 216 -1.04 8.97 -12.38
N LEU A 217 -0.07 9.88 -12.38
CA LEU A 217 0.90 10.00 -11.32
C LEU A 217 0.52 11.14 -10.36
N ALA A 218 0.40 10.82 -9.08
CA ALA A 218 0.29 11.78 -8.00
C ALA A 218 1.56 11.75 -7.13
N ARG A 219 1.92 12.88 -6.55
CA ARG A 219 3.08 13.02 -5.68
C ARG A 219 2.72 13.83 -4.43
N SER A 220 3.17 13.38 -3.27
CA SER A 220 3.03 14.10 -2.02
C SER A 220 3.95 15.34 -1.97
N GLY A 221 3.68 16.26 -1.05
CA GLY A 221 4.71 17.21 -0.61
C GLY A 221 5.95 16.51 -0.06
N GLU A 222 7.10 17.20 -0.12
CA GLU A 222 8.33 16.73 0.52
C GLU A 222 8.22 16.88 2.05
N ARG A 223 8.65 15.85 2.77
CA ARG A 223 8.80 15.87 4.23
C ARG A 223 10.23 15.68 4.64
N ARG A 224 10.52 16.08 5.88
CA ARG A 224 11.86 15.96 6.46
C ARG A 224 11.79 15.25 7.80
N PHE A 225 12.81 14.44 8.06
CA PHE A 225 13.07 13.88 9.37
C PHE A 225 14.57 13.85 9.62
N THR A 226 14.96 13.70 10.89
CA THR A 226 16.36 13.62 11.31
C THR A 226 16.68 12.19 11.73
N CYS A 227 17.70 11.59 11.14
CA CYS A 227 18.29 10.36 11.65
C CYS A 227 19.34 10.71 12.73
N GLU A 228 19.15 10.22 13.95
CA GLU A 228 20.06 10.45 15.07
C GLU A 228 20.98 9.24 15.29
N PRO A 229 22.15 9.42 15.93
CA PRO A 229 22.97 8.28 16.35
C PRO A 229 22.19 7.30 17.23
N SER A 230 22.47 6.00 17.10
CA SER A 230 21.88 4.95 17.93
C SER A 230 22.91 3.87 18.26
N SER A 231 22.56 2.97 19.19
CA SER A 231 23.34 1.77 19.51
C SER A 231 23.06 0.59 18.60
N ALA A 232 22.20 0.73 17.59
CA ALA A 232 21.88 -0.35 16.67
C ALA A 232 23.08 -0.64 15.76
N LYS A 233 23.35 -1.93 15.56
CA LYS A 233 24.50 -2.41 14.78
C LYS A 233 24.28 -2.33 13.26
N GLY A 234 23.01 -2.28 12.84
CA GLY A 234 22.60 -2.28 11.45
C GLY A 234 22.49 -3.67 10.85
N PHE A 235 22.33 -3.72 9.52
CA PHE A 235 22.06 -4.94 8.79
C PHE A 235 23.27 -5.86 8.80
N VAL A 236 23.02 -7.17 8.79
CA VAL A 236 24.05 -8.18 8.60
C VAL A 236 24.37 -8.30 7.10
N ARG A 237 25.65 -8.24 6.76
CA ARG A 237 26.16 -8.32 5.38
C ARG A 237 27.40 -9.21 5.32
N VAL A 238 27.81 -9.56 4.11
CA VAL A 238 29.14 -10.13 3.86
C VAL A 238 30.19 -9.14 4.36
N SER A 239 31.11 -9.61 5.20
CA SER A 239 32.13 -8.76 5.80
C SER A 239 33.09 -8.23 4.74
N PRO A 240 33.32 -6.90 4.66
CA PRO A 240 34.30 -6.33 3.74
C PRO A 240 35.74 -6.64 4.15
N LYS A 241 35.97 -7.04 5.41
CA LYS A 241 37.31 -7.44 5.92
C LYS A 241 37.66 -8.88 5.56
N ASP A 242 36.68 -9.76 5.54
CA ASP A 242 36.83 -11.17 5.16
C ASP A 242 35.51 -11.69 4.57
N PRO A 243 35.39 -11.80 3.24
CA PRO A 243 34.15 -12.21 2.56
C PRO A 243 33.64 -13.61 2.92
N ARG A 244 34.39 -14.41 3.67
CA ARG A 244 33.95 -15.73 4.19
C ARG A 244 33.05 -15.61 5.43
N HIS A 245 32.94 -14.42 6.02
CA HIS A 245 32.22 -14.16 7.26
C HIS A 245 31.15 -13.08 7.07
N LEU A 246 30.24 -12.99 8.04
CA LEU A 246 29.24 -11.94 8.12
C LEU A 246 29.64 -10.88 9.15
N ALA A 247 29.19 -9.65 8.95
CA ALA A 247 29.33 -8.55 9.88
C ALA A 247 28.10 -7.64 9.85
N HIS A 248 27.81 -6.97 10.95
CA HIS A 248 26.86 -5.86 10.95
C HIS A 248 27.42 -4.64 10.21
N ASP A 249 26.56 -3.70 9.81
CA ASP A 249 26.97 -2.44 9.17
C ASP A 249 27.94 -1.61 10.04
N ASP A 250 27.90 -1.73 11.37
CA ASP A 250 28.89 -1.11 12.28
C ASP A 250 30.28 -1.79 12.26
N GLY A 251 30.43 -2.88 11.52
CA GLY A 251 31.66 -3.65 11.34
C GLY A 251 31.91 -4.73 12.40
N SER A 252 31.00 -4.91 13.36
CA SER A 252 31.08 -5.99 14.34
C SER A 252 30.78 -7.36 13.69
N PRO A 253 31.52 -8.42 14.06
CA PRO A 253 31.34 -9.74 13.45
C PRO A 253 29.98 -10.34 13.82
N PHE A 254 29.41 -11.10 12.88
CA PHE A 254 28.16 -11.82 13.09
C PHE A 254 28.34 -13.32 12.82
N PHE A 255 27.98 -14.13 13.80
CA PHE A 255 27.93 -15.58 13.69
C PHE A 255 26.51 -16.03 13.94
N ILE A 256 25.99 -16.91 13.07
CA ILE A 256 24.66 -17.48 13.22
C ILE A 256 24.71 -18.53 14.32
N LEU A 257 24.03 -18.27 15.43
CA LEU A 257 23.94 -19.16 16.59
C LEU A 257 22.47 -19.37 16.93
N GLY A 258 21.93 -20.52 16.58
CA GLY A 258 20.53 -20.82 16.85
C GLY A 258 20.12 -22.17 16.31
N VAL A 259 18.83 -22.46 16.45
CA VAL A 259 18.24 -23.74 16.05
C VAL A 259 17.42 -23.57 14.78
N SER A 260 17.60 -24.49 13.85
CA SER A 260 16.64 -24.74 12.78
C SER A 260 15.49 -25.57 13.33
N GLY A 261 14.25 -25.17 13.11
CA GLY A 261 13.10 -25.94 13.58
C GLY A 261 11.78 -25.20 13.51
N TRP A 262 10.74 -25.90 13.93
CA TRP A 262 9.39 -25.36 14.01
C TRP A 262 9.28 -24.38 15.17
N LEU A 263 8.67 -23.21 14.93
CA LEU A 263 8.28 -22.31 16.02
C LEU A 263 7.07 -22.87 16.79
N PRO A 264 6.91 -22.50 18.07
CA PRO A 264 5.69 -22.75 18.84
C PRO A 264 4.44 -22.25 18.10
N GLN A 265 3.28 -22.87 18.37
CA GLN A 265 2.03 -22.52 17.68
C GLN A 265 1.34 -21.25 18.22
N SER A 266 1.83 -20.69 19.34
CA SER A 266 1.30 -19.44 19.90
C SER A 266 2.31 -18.30 19.86
N LEU A 267 1.80 -17.09 19.58
CA LEU A 267 2.62 -15.88 19.52
C LEU A 267 3.30 -15.54 20.86
N ALA A 268 2.65 -15.85 21.98
CA ALA A 268 3.20 -15.63 23.32
C ALA A 268 4.36 -16.60 23.64
N GLU A 269 4.25 -17.86 23.22
CA GLU A 269 5.34 -18.83 23.39
C GLU A 269 6.54 -18.52 22.51
N ILE A 270 6.33 -17.93 21.33
CA ILE A 270 7.43 -17.46 20.47
C ILE A 270 8.23 -16.36 21.15
N ASP A 271 7.56 -15.34 21.70
CA ASP A 271 8.22 -14.25 22.43
C ASP A 271 9.05 -14.81 23.59
N LYS A 272 8.47 -15.74 24.36
CA LYS A 272 9.16 -16.45 25.43
C LYS A 272 10.35 -17.28 24.92
N GLN A 273 10.21 -17.97 23.79
CA GLN A 273 11.29 -18.74 23.20
C GLN A 273 12.45 -17.82 22.76
N PHE A 274 12.17 -16.70 22.10
CA PHE A 274 13.20 -15.75 21.68
C PHE A 274 13.88 -15.09 22.88
N GLN A 275 13.15 -14.80 23.95
CA GLN A 275 13.73 -14.36 25.21
C GLN A 275 14.71 -15.40 25.78
N LEU A 276 14.34 -16.68 25.79
CA LEU A 276 15.21 -17.76 26.25
C LEU A 276 16.43 -17.95 25.34
N GLN A 277 16.26 -17.84 24.02
CA GLN A 277 17.36 -17.88 23.05
C GLN A 277 18.37 -16.77 23.33
N GLN A 278 17.89 -15.53 23.48
CA GLN A 278 18.71 -14.37 23.85
C GLN A 278 19.50 -14.61 25.14
N GLN A 279 18.84 -15.11 26.20
CA GLN A 279 19.48 -15.41 27.48
C GLN A 279 20.57 -16.48 27.38
N ASN A 280 20.45 -17.40 26.42
CA ASN A 280 21.43 -18.45 26.14
C ASN A 280 22.46 -18.04 25.06
N GLY A 281 22.49 -16.77 24.65
CA GLY A 281 23.44 -16.26 23.65
C GLY A 281 23.15 -16.68 22.21
N GLN A 282 21.96 -17.22 21.94
CA GLN A 282 21.50 -17.47 20.57
C GLN A 282 20.94 -16.18 19.96
N ASN A 283 21.08 -16.05 18.64
CA ASN A 283 20.73 -14.86 17.87
C ASN A 283 20.03 -15.19 16.55
N TYR A 284 19.55 -16.42 16.37
CA TYR A 284 18.99 -16.87 15.10
C TYR A 284 17.77 -17.79 15.29
N ALA A 285 16.78 -17.63 14.41
CA ALA A 285 15.67 -18.57 14.28
C ALA A 285 15.25 -18.77 12.82
N PHE A 286 14.95 -20.03 12.49
CA PHE A 286 14.32 -20.41 11.22
C PHE A 286 12.81 -20.18 11.31
N PHE A 287 12.24 -19.43 10.37
CA PHE A 287 10.82 -19.06 10.36
C PHE A 287 10.08 -19.54 9.10
N PRO A 288 9.45 -20.72 9.15
CA PRO A 288 8.61 -21.22 8.07
C PRO A 288 7.26 -20.48 8.03
N THR A 289 7.12 -19.55 7.09
CA THR A 289 5.95 -18.65 6.98
C THR A 289 4.63 -19.42 6.90
N PHE A 290 4.64 -20.54 6.17
CA PHE A 290 3.50 -21.43 5.95
C PHE A 290 2.97 -22.12 7.22
N GLN A 291 3.68 -22.06 8.37
CA GLN A 291 3.11 -22.47 9.65
C GLN A 291 1.95 -21.56 10.10
N TRP A 292 1.90 -20.33 9.61
CA TRP A 292 1.05 -19.26 10.13
C TRP A 292 -0.16 -18.95 9.27
N GLY A 293 -0.39 -19.81 8.28
CA GLY A 293 -1.46 -19.75 7.30
C GLY A 293 -0.90 -19.77 5.88
N GLU A 294 -1.79 -20.01 4.92
CA GLU A 294 -1.49 -19.73 3.52
C GLU A 294 -1.40 -18.21 3.35
N LEU A 295 -0.26 -17.72 2.83
CA LEU A 295 -0.09 -16.30 2.55
C LEU A 295 -1.03 -15.83 1.45
N ARG A 296 -1.35 -16.69 0.50
CA ARG A 296 -2.28 -16.45 -0.60
C ARG A 296 -3.56 -17.24 -0.39
N THR A 297 -4.67 -16.53 -0.17
CA THR A 297 -6.00 -17.14 0.01
C THR A 297 -6.78 -17.22 -1.29
N TRP A 298 -6.40 -16.42 -2.29
CA TRP A 298 -6.94 -16.39 -3.65
C TRP A 298 -5.86 -15.86 -4.60
N PRO A 299 -5.87 -16.13 -5.93
CA PRO A 299 -4.84 -15.68 -6.86
C PRO A 299 -4.31 -14.25 -6.63
N LEU A 300 -5.20 -13.32 -6.31
CA LEU A 300 -4.93 -11.90 -6.14
C LEU A 300 -5.16 -11.38 -4.71
N VAL A 301 -5.23 -12.25 -3.70
CA VAL A 301 -5.55 -11.85 -2.32
C VAL A 301 -4.60 -12.51 -1.33
N TYR A 302 -3.92 -11.68 -0.53
CA TYR A 302 -3.09 -12.13 0.59
C TYR A 302 -3.83 -12.14 1.92
N SER A 303 -3.51 -13.14 2.74
CA SER A 303 -3.99 -13.27 4.11
C SER A 303 -3.39 -12.20 5.00
N GLN A 304 -4.17 -11.15 5.29
CA GLN A 304 -3.74 -10.11 6.22
C GLN A 304 -3.51 -10.65 7.64
N PHE A 305 -4.20 -11.72 8.04
CA PHE A 305 -3.96 -12.40 9.31
C PHE A 305 -2.56 -13.04 9.36
N ALA A 306 -2.15 -13.73 8.28
CA ALA A 306 -0.84 -14.36 8.22
C ALA A 306 0.27 -13.30 8.18
N LEU A 307 0.13 -12.27 7.33
CA LEU A 307 1.10 -11.17 7.23
C LEU A 307 1.23 -10.40 8.56
N TRP A 308 0.13 -10.14 9.27
CA TRP A 308 0.17 -9.49 10.58
C TRP A 308 0.87 -10.37 11.64
N ARG A 309 0.68 -11.69 11.63
CA ARG A 309 1.40 -12.60 12.53
C ARG A 309 2.90 -12.59 12.25
N MET A 310 3.30 -12.52 10.98
CA MET A 310 4.71 -12.37 10.62
C MET A 310 5.30 -11.06 11.15
N ASP A 311 4.55 -9.94 11.07
CA ASP A 311 4.97 -8.66 11.70
C ASP A 311 5.19 -8.83 13.21
N TRP A 312 4.25 -9.49 13.89
CA TRP A 312 4.35 -9.74 15.32
C TRP A 312 5.60 -10.56 15.66
N ILE A 313 5.85 -11.65 14.94
CA ILE A 313 6.99 -12.53 15.16
C ILE A 313 8.31 -11.82 14.87
N LEU A 314 8.37 -11.01 13.80
CA LEU A 314 9.52 -10.15 13.52
C LEU A 314 9.76 -9.16 14.66
N SER A 315 8.71 -8.54 15.21
CA SER A 315 8.84 -7.64 16.36
C SER A 315 9.36 -8.34 17.62
N CYS A 316 8.98 -9.60 17.85
CA CYS A 316 9.56 -10.43 18.92
C CYS A 316 11.05 -10.62 18.68
N ALA A 317 11.45 -10.93 17.44
CA ALA A 317 12.83 -11.16 17.09
C ALA A 317 13.68 -9.89 17.29
N GLU A 318 13.19 -8.73 16.86
CA GLU A 318 13.82 -7.42 17.07
C GLU A 318 14.06 -7.12 18.55
N ARG A 319 13.04 -7.32 19.41
CA ARG A 319 13.16 -7.09 20.87
C ARG A 319 14.24 -7.95 21.52
N HIS A 320 14.44 -9.17 21.02
CA HIS A 320 15.33 -10.15 21.60
C HIS A 320 16.67 -10.29 20.86
N GLY A 321 16.91 -9.50 19.81
CA GLY A 321 18.13 -9.60 19.02
C GLY A 321 18.26 -10.90 18.21
N ILE A 322 17.13 -11.55 17.92
CA ILE A 322 17.07 -12.75 17.08
C ILE A 322 16.96 -12.32 15.62
N HIS A 323 17.75 -12.96 14.76
CA HIS A 323 17.74 -12.77 13.33
C HIS A 323 16.95 -13.90 12.68
N LEU A 324 15.99 -13.56 11.83
CA LEU A 324 15.08 -14.50 11.20
C LEU A 324 15.55 -14.86 9.80
N GLN A 325 15.55 -16.15 9.49
CA GLN A 325 15.43 -16.62 8.12
C GLN A 325 13.95 -16.80 7.81
N PHE A 326 13.39 -15.92 6.98
CA PHE A 326 12.07 -16.14 6.41
C PHE A 326 12.18 -17.25 5.39
N PHE A 327 11.29 -18.21 5.54
CA PHE A 327 11.24 -19.36 4.68
C PHE A 327 9.84 -19.46 4.09
N ASP A 328 9.73 -19.17 2.80
CA ASP A 328 8.46 -19.15 2.07
C ASP A 328 8.43 -20.25 1.00
N ASP A 329 7.45 -21.16 1.13
CA ASP A 329 7.15 -22.21 0.15
C ASP A 329 5.64 -22.43 0.10
N GLU A 330 4.95 -21.68 -0.77
CA GLU A 330 3.52 -21.82 -1.02
C GLU A 330 3.13 -23.25 -1.47
N MET A 331 4.09 -24.09 -1.89
CA MET A 331 3.87 -25.46 -2.36
C MET A 331 4.23 -26.53 -1.32
N ARG A 332 4.63 -26.15 -0.09
CA ARG A 332 5.09 -27.11 0.93
C ARG A 332 3.96 -27.92 1.55
N ARG A 333 2.81 -27.28 1.79
CA ARG A 333 1.67 -27.86 2.54
C ARG A 333 0.50 -28.16 1.62
N GLY A 334 -0.12 -29.33 1.79
CA GLY A 334 -1.34 -29.70 1.08
C GLY A 334 -1.11 -30.05 -0.41
N PRO A 335 -2.14 -30.59 -1.07
CA PRO A 335 -2.10 -30.85 -2.51
C PRO A 335 -2.10 -29.55 -3.31
N PHE A 336 -1.57 -29.60 -4.54
CA PHE A 336 -1.64 -28.47 -5.48
C PHE A 336 -3.07 -28.00 -5.75
N ALA A 337 -4.02 -28.93 -5.74
CA ALA A 337 -5.44 -28.68 -5.91
C ALA A 337 -6.06 -27.68 -4.90
N ASP A 338 -5.38 -27.43 -3.77
CA ASP A 338 -5.83 -26.46 -2.76
C ASP A 338 -5.18 -25.08 -2.94
N LYS A 339 -4.28 -24.94 -3.93
CA LYS A 339 -3.47 -23.73 -4.11
C LYS A 339 -4.17 -22.73 -5.00
N ALA A 340 -3.98 -21.46 -4.68
CA ALA A 340 -4.45 -20.32 -5.47
C ALA A 340 -3.83 -20.25 -6.88
N PHE A 341 -2.82 -21.06 -7.19
CA PHE A 341 -2.29 -21.21 -8.54
C PHE A 341 -3.13 -22.16 -9.41
N ASP A 342 -3.84 -23.11 -8.82
CA ASP A 342 -4.61 -24.11 -9.56
C ASP A 342 -5.81 -23.47 -10.28
N ARG A 343 -6.06 -23.86 -11.54
CA ARG A 343 -7.25 -23.48 -12.32
C ARG A 343 -8.56 -23.81 -11.62
N ALA A 344 -8.62 -24.88 -10.84
CA ALA A 344 -9.78 -25.21 -10.04
C ALA A 344 -10.13 -24.13 -8.99
N ASN A 345 -9.12 -23.37 -8.54
CA ASN A 345 -9.26 -22.27 -7.58
C ASN A 345 -9.17 -20.89 -8.25
N GLY A 346 -9.37 -20.81 -9.58
CA GLY A 346 -9.31 -19.57 -10.35
C GLY A 346 -7.90 -19.09 -10.67
N GLY A 347 -6.87 -19.90 -10.40
CA GLY A 347 -5.49 -19.64 -10.81
C GLY A 347 -5.20 -20.04 -12.27
N PRO A 348 -3.98 -19.78 -12.78
CA PRO A 348 -3.66 -20.00 -14.20
C PRO A 348 -3.05 -21.38 -14.49
N CYS A 349 -2.75 -22.19 -13.48
CA CYS A 349 -1.87 -23.35 -13.59
C CYS A 349 -2.62 -24.69 -13.52
N GLU A 350 -2.23 -25.66 -14.34
CA GLU A 350 -2.77 -27.03 -14.35
C GLU A 350 -1.93 -27.99 -13.49
N SER A 351 -0.72 -27.56 -13.11
CA SER A 351 0.20 -28.35 -12.28
C SER A 351 1.19 -27.46 -11.52
N VAL A 352 1.91 -28.04 -10.55
CA VAL A 352 2.96 -27.36 -9.76
C VAL A 352 4.09 -26.84 -10.67
N GLU A 353 4.45 -27.60 -11.70
CA GLU A 353 5.52 -27.24 -12.65
C GLU A 353 5.14 -25.99 -13.45
N SER A 354 3.86 -25.87 -13.84
CA SER A 354 3.38 -24.73 -14.61
C SER A 354 3.45 -23.40 -13.86
N VAL A 355 3.59 -23.40 -12.53
CA VAL A 355 3.86 -22.19 -11.72
C VAL A 355 5.19 -21.54 -12.13
N CYS A 356 6.17 -22.35 -12.53
CA CYS A 356 7.49 -21.85 -12.92
C CYS A 356 7.54 -21.37 -14.37
N THR A 357 6.53 -21.63 -15.20
CA THR A 357 6.56 -21.33 -16.64
C THR A 357 5.42 -20.42 -17.10
N ASN A 358 4.27 -20.45 -16.45
CA ASN A 358 3.12 -19.62 -16.78
C ASN A 358 3.38 -18.17 -16.37
N GLY A 359 3.30 -17.23 -17.33
CA GLY A 359 3.60 -15.81 -17.08
C GLY A 359 2.72 -15.16 -16.01
N THR A 360 1.43 -15.52 -15.92
CA THR A 360 0.53 -15.02 -14.87
C THR A 360 0.93 -15.56 -13.50
N ALA A 361 1.27 -16.84 -13.38
CA ALA A 361 1.75 -17.42 -12.12
C ALA A 361 3.08 -16.80 -11.67
N ARG A 362 4.01 -16.56 -12.60
CA ARG A 362 5.27 -15.88 -12.31
C ARG A 362 5.03 -14.44 -11.84
N ALA A 363 4.08 -13.73 -12.43
CA ALA A 363 3.68 -12.39 -11.96
C ALA A 363 3.05 -12.44 -10.55
N MET A 364 2.22 -13.45 -10.27
CA MET A 364 1.66 -13.66 -8.92
C MET A 364 2.77 -13.88 -7.88
N SER A 365 3.81 -14.64 -8.21
CA SER A 365 4.97 -14.85 -7.33
C SER A 365 5.76 -13.56 -7.11
N ARG A 366 6.07 -12.79 -8.17
CA ARG A 366 6.76 -11.49 -8.04
C ARG A 366 5.99 -10.53 -7.15
N ASN A 367 4.67 -10.44 -7.33
CA ASN A 367 3.82 -9.57 -6.51
C ASN A 367 3.85 -9.96 -5.02
N LEU A 368 4.03 -11.25 -4.69
CA LEU A 368 4.18 -11.69 -3.30
C LEU A 368 5.56 -11.29 -2.76
N VAL A 369 6.62 -11.54 -3.50
CA VAL A 369 7.99 -11.16 -3.12
C VAL A 369 8.07 -9.65 -2.88
N ARG A 370 7.53 -8.84 -3.79
CA ARG A 370 7.43 -7.39 -3.65
C ARG A 370 6.66 -6.98 -2.39
N GLN A 371 5.53 -7.62 -2.10
CA GLN A 371 4.74 -7.35 -0.90
C GLN A 371 5.52 -7.69 0.38
N LEU A 372 6.23 -8.82 0.40
CA LEU A 372 7.02 -9.24 1.54
C LEU A 372 8.26 -8.34 1.72
N ALA A 373 8.93 -7.96 0.63
CA ALA A 373 10.05 -7.03 0.65
C ALA A 373 9.60 -5.64 1.17
N ALA A 374 8.51 -5.09 0.62
CA ALA A 374 7.94 -3.81 1.06
C ALA A 374 7.58 -3.80 2.56
N ARG A 375 7.07 -4.93 3.08
CA ARG A 375 6.61 -5.04 4.47
C ARG A 375 7.73 -5.34 5.47
N TYR A 376 8.72 -6.17 5.11
CA TYR A 376 9.68 -6.74 6.07
C TYR A 376 11.16 -6.38 5.84
N ALA A 377 11.56 -5.94 4.64
CA ALA A 377 12.98 -5.66 4.33
C ALA A 377 13.57 -4.47 5.11
N HIS A 378 12.72 -3.68 5.76
CA HIS A 378 13.16 -2.61 6.64
C HIS A 378 13.93 -3.13 7.88
N SER A 379 13.66 -4.35 8.34
CA SER A 379 14.19 -4.83 9.61
C SER A 379 15.62 -5.38 9.48
N PRO A 380 16.60 -4.87 10.26
CA PRO A 380 17.93 -5.50 10.35
C PRO A 380 17.91 -6.94 10.88
N ASN A 381 16.82 -7.32 11.55
CA ASN A 381 16.61 -8.66 12.09
C ASN A 381 16.03 -9.65 11.05
N LEU A 382 15.72 -9.23 9.83
CA LEU A 382 15.49 -10.14 8.71
C LEU A 382 16.84 -10.46 8.05
N LEU A 383 17.36 -11.67 8.28
CA LEU A 383 18.69 -12.08 7.81
C LEU A 383 18.66 -12.71 6.42
N LEU A 384 17.69 -13.59 6.18
CA LEU A 384 17.58 -14.34 4.93
C LEU A 384 16.12 -14.44 4.50
N TYR A 385 15.91 -14.43 3.19
CA TYR A 385 14.65 -14.82 2.57
C TYR A 385 14.90 -16.05 1.68
N GLY A 386 14.23 -17.16 1.98
CA GLY A 386 14.32 -18.41 1.23
C GLY A 386 13.05 -18.66 0.41
N PHE A 387 13.23 -18.94 -0.88
CA PHE A 387 12.16 -19.25 -1.85
C PHE A 387 11.70 -20.72 -1.84
N GLY A 388 12.15 -21.50 -0.85
CA GLY A 388 11.74 -22.88 -0.66
C GLY A 388 12.86 -23.81 -0.15
N ASP A 389 12.45 -25.00 0.30
CA ASP A 389 13.25 -26.01 1.01
C ASP A 389 12.93 -27.32 0.32
N GLU A 390 13.98 -28.03 -0.06
CA GLU A 390 13.86 -29.28 -0.81
C GLU A 390 12.99 -29.16 -2.09
N VAL A 391 12.97 -27.97 -2.69
CA VAL A 391 12.10 -27.60 -3.83
C VAL A 391 12.35 -28.43 -5.09
N SER A 392 13.54 -29.02 -5.23
CA SER A 392 13.91 -29.90 -6.33
C SER A 392 13.09 -31.19 -6.39
N PHE A 393 12.46 -31.63 -5.29
CA PHE A 393 11.59 -32.82 -5.30
C PHE A 393 10.24 -32.58 -6.01
N ARG A 394 9.87 -31.33 -6.30
CA ARG A 394 8.54 -30.97 -6.84
C ARG A 394 8.58 -30.16 -8.14
N LYS A 395 9.76 -29.70 -8.58
CA LYS A 395 9.93 -28.84 -9.76
C LYS A 395 11.21 -29.25 -10.51
N PRO A 396 11.19 -29.43 -11.85
CA PRO A 396 12.40 -29.72 -12.62
C PRO A 396 13.46 -28.62 -12.42
N GLU A 397 14.71 -29.00 -12.10
CA GLU A 397 15.77 -28.07 -11.68
C GLU A 397 16.01 -26.86 -12.61
N PRO A 398 16.00 -26.98 -13.97
CA PRO A 398 16.22 -25.82 -14.83
C PRO A 398 15.11 -24.77 -14.75
N LEU A 399 13.87 -25.22 -14.59
CA LEU A 399 12.71 -24.32 -14.51
C LEU A 399 12.70 -23.58 -13.16
N LEU A 400 13.04 -24.30 -12.09
CA LEU A 400 13.15 -23.73 -10.75
C LEU A 400 14.21 -22.63 -10.69
N PHE A 401 15.41 -22.85 -11.25
CA PHE A 401 16.47 -21.83 -11.24
C PHE A 401 16.03 -20.55 -11.96
N SER A 402 15.43 -20.67 -13.14
CA SER A 402 14.93 -19.52 -13.90
C SER A 402 13.84 -18.73 -13.17
N TRP A 403 13.04 -19.42 -12.35
CA TRP A 403 11.99 -18.82 -11.55
C TRP A 403 12.57 -18.12 -10.33
N VAL A 404 13.48 -18.77 -9.59
CA VAL A 404 14.16 -18.17 -8.43
C VAL A 404 14.95 -16.93 -8.85
N GLN A 405 15.68 -16.98 -9.97
CA GLN A 405 16.43 -15.82 -10.45
C GLN A 405 15.50 -14.62 -10.71
N GLU A 406 14.36 -14.84 -11.36
CA GLU A 406 13.38 -13.75 -11.58
C GLU A 406 12.83 -13.20 -10.25
N MET A 407 12.61 -14.05 -9.24
CA MET A 407 12.14 -13.58 -7.93
C MET A 407 13.21 -12.82 -7.15
N VAL A 408 14.49 -13.12 -7.38
CA VAL A 408 15.62 -12.39 -6.77
C VAL A 408 15.84 -11.03 -7.43
N ASP A 409 15.53 -10.91 -8.72
CA ASP A 409 15.69 -9.67 -9.49
C ASP A 409 14.55 -8.64 -9.24
N GLU A 410 13.40 -9.08 -8.72
CA GLU A 410 12.27 -8.24 -8.27
C GLU A 410 12.49 -7.66 -6.87
#